data_AF-A0A535Y217-F1
#
_entry.id   AF-A0A535Y217-F1
#
_cell.length_a   1.000
_cell.length_b   1.000
_cell.length_c   1.000
_cell.angle_alpha   90.00
_cell.angle_beta   90.00
_cell.angle_gamma   90.00
#
_symmetry.space_group_name_H-M   'P 1'
#
loop_
_entity.id
_entity.type
_entity.pdbx_description
1 polymer ?
#
loop_
_entity_poly.entity_id
_entity_poly.type
_entity_poly.pdbx_seq_one_letter_code
_entity_poly.pdbx_strand_id
1 'polypeptide(L)' 'MRTTIDLDATVFKELKRRSKSAGKSMGQLASELLATSLKEEAGRPRNPGGLTWIAKDLGRPLVDLEDKEAVRAL' A
#
# COMPACT_ATOMS: atom_id res chain seq x y z
N MET A 1 24.79 0.31 11.69
CA MET A 1 24.46 -1.01 12.26
C MET A 1 24.87 -2.08 11.25
N ARG A 2 25.41 -3.21 11.69
CA ARG A 2 25.76 -4.34 10.81
C ARG A 2 24.79 -5.48 11.06
N THR A 3 24.03 -5.84 10.05
CA THR A 3 23.04 -6.92 10.10
C THR A 3 23.42 -7.95 9.05
N THR A 4 23.40 -9.23 9.43
CA THR A 4 23.56 -10.34 8.49
C THR A 4 22.16 -10.80 8.10
N ILE A 5 21.86 -10.80 6.81
CA ILE A 5 20.60 -11.29 6.24
C ILE A 5 20.94 -12.30 5.15
N ASP A 6 20.12 -13.33 5.02
CA ASP A 6 20.22 -14.26 3.90
C ASP A 6 19.65 -13.60 2.64
N LEU A 7 20.41 -13.68 1.54
CA LEU A 7 20.01 -13.15 0.24
C LEU A 7 20.07 -14.27 -0.78
N ASP A 8 19.06 -14.31 -1.65
CA ASP A 8 19.12 -15.16 -2.83
C ASP A 8 20.37 -14.84 -3.67
N ALA A 9 20.99 -15.87 -4.25
CA ALA A 9 22.23 -15.74 -4.99
C ALA A 9 22.10 -14.79 -6.21
N THR A 10 20.92 -14.72 -6.83
CA THR A 10 20.65 -13.81 -7.95
C THR A 10 20.58 -12.36 -7.49
N VAL A 11 19.93 -12.10 -6.35
CA VAL A 11 19.84 -10.77 -5.73
C VAL A 11 21.23 -10.29 -5.32
N PHE A 12 22.03 -11.15 -4.70
CA PHE A 12 23.40 -10.81 -4.30
C PHE A 12 24.28 -10.43 -5.51
N LYS A 13 24.22 -11.19 -6.60
CA LYS A 13 24.96 -10.90 -7.84
C LYS A 13 24.57 -9.54 -8.41
N GLU A 14 23.28 -9.25 -8.47
CA GLU A 14 22.79 -7.99 -9.02
C GLU A 14 23.15 -6.79 -8.14
N LEU A 15 23.04 -6.94 -6.80
CA LEU A 15 23.42 -5.90 -5.85
C LEU A 15 24.92 -5.57 -5.96
N LYS A 16 25.77 -6.60 -6.11
CA LYS A 16 27.22 -6.43 -6.32
C LYS A 16 27.54 -5.76 -7.66
N ARG A 17 26.79 -6.05 -8.72
CA ARG A 17 26.95 -5.40 -10.03
C ARG A 17 26.60 -3.92 -9.94
N ARG A 18 25.44 -3.60 -9.35
CA ARG A 18 24.96 -2.22 -9.21
C ARG A 18 25.82 -1.39 -8.27
N SER A 19 26.33 -1.96 -7.18
CA SER A 19 27.17 -1.23 -6.22
C SER A 19 28.46 -0.74 -6.87
N LYS A 20 29.09 -1.57 -7.72
CA LYS A 20 30.24 -1.20 -8.53
C LYS A 20 29.92 -0.08 -9.50
N SER A 21 28.83 -0.19 -10.27
CA SER A 21 28.42 0.84 -11.22
C SER A 21 28.08 2.17 -10.55
N ALA A 22 27.53 2.14 -9.35
CA ALA A 22 27.16 3.33 -8.58
C ALA A 22 28.32 3.92 -7.76
N GLY A 23 29.47 3.25 -7.66
CA GLY A 23 30.59 3.65 -6.80
C GLY A 23 30.25 3.64 -5.30
N LYS A 24 29.26 2.85 -4.88
CA LYS A 24 28.76 2.78 -3.49
C LYS A 24 29.15 1.47 -2.82
N SER A 25 29.23 1.48 -1.49
CA SER A 25 29.32 0.22 -0.75
C SER A 25 28.03 -0.60 -0.95
N MET A 26 28.16 -1.93 -0.94
CA MET A 26 27.02 -2.83 -1.10
C MET A 26 25.98 -2.64 0.01
N GLY A 27 26.42 -2.41 1.24
CA GLY A 27 25.53 -2.13 2.37
C GLY A 27 24.77 -0.82 2.20
N GLN A 28 25.43 0.24 1.73
CA GLN A 28 24.77 1.52 1.46
C GLN A 28 23.71 1.38 0.35
N LEU A 29 24.05 0.74 -0.77
CA LEU A 29 23.09 0.52 -1.85
C LEU A 29 21.91 -0.33 -1.38
N ALA A 30 22.16 -1.39 -0.60
CA ALA A 30 21.10 -2.20 -0.02
C ALA A 30 20.18 -1.37 0.88
N SER A 31 20.74 -0.56 1.79
CA SER A 31 19.96 0.30 2.68
C SER A 31 19.11 1.31 1.93
N GLU A 32 19.63 1.94 0.88
CA GLU A 32 18.88 2.90 0.03
C GLU A 32 17.70 2.22 -0.69
N LEU A 33 17.95 1.05 -1.30
CA LEU A 33 16.92 0.27 -1.99
C LEU A 33 15.84 -0.20 -1.02
N LEU A 34 16.23 -0.74 0.13
CA LEU A 34 15.31 -1.18 1.18
C LEU A 34 14.48 -0.01 1.74
N ALA A 35 15.11 1.13 2.01
CA ALA A 35 14.40 2.32 2.49
C ALA A 35 13.36 2.81 1.48
N THR A 36 13.68 2.77 0.19
CA THR A 36 12.75 3.17 -0.88
C THR A 36 11.54 2.24 -0.91
N SER A 37 11.76 0.92 -0.97
CA SER A 37 10.66 -0.06 -0.99
C SER A 37 9.80 -0.02 0.28
N LEU A 38 10.40 0.15 1.46
CA LEU A 38 9.64 0.28 2.71
C LEU A 38 8.82 1.58 2.76
N LYS A 39 9.35 2.68 2.21
CA LYS A 39 8.61 3.94 2.11
C LYS A 39 7.47 3.87 1.10
N GLU A 40 7.68 3.21 -0.03
CA GLU A 40 6.63 2.95 -1.03
C GLU A 40 5.50 2.12 -0.42
N GLU A 41 5.82 1.08 0.35
CA GLU A 41 4.82 0.27 1.05
C GLU A 41 4.07 1.08 2.13
N ALA A 42 4.78 1.92 2.89
CA ALA A 42 4.16 2.78 3.91
C ALA A 42 3.30 3.91 3.32
N GLY A 43 3.68 4.43 2.15
CA GLY A 43 2.97 5.50 1.44
C GLY A 43 1.84 4.98 0.56
N ARG A 44 1.82 3.68 0.26
CA ARG A 44 0.63 3.03 -0.30
C ARG A 44 -0.47 3.19 0.75
N PRO A 45 -1.62 3.84 0.43
CA PRO A 45 -2.77 3.70 1.30
C PRO A 45 -2.92 2.20 1.49
N ARG A 46 -2.82 1.72 2.74
CA ARG A 46 -3.25 0.37 3.10
C ARG A 46 -4.68 0.35 2.63
N ASN A 47 -4.93 -0.08 1.39
CA ASN A 47 -6.26 -0.26 0.91
C ASN A 47 -6.75 -1.39 1.80
N PRO A 48 -7.58 -1.13 2.82
CA PRO A 48 -8.31 -2.25 3.34
C PRO A 48 -9.13 -2.67 2.11
N GLY A 49 -9.11 -3.94 1.71
CA GLY A 49 -10.05 -4.41 0.70
C GLY A 49 -11.52 -4.32 1.16
N GLY A 50 -11.87 -3.32 1.97
CA GLY A 50 -13.20 -3.02 2.44
C GLY A 50 -13.89 -2.07 1.47
N LEU A 51 -15.20 -2.31 1.30
CA LEU A 51 -16.07 -1.42 0.56
C LEU A 51 -15.86 0.04 0.98
N THR A 52 -15.69 0.92 0.00
CA THR A 52 -15.78 2.35 0.22
C THR A 52 -17.25 2.72 0.36
N TRP A 53 -17.69 2.97 1.59
CA TRP A 53 -19.03 3.49 1.83
C TRP A 53 -19.14 4.89 1.24
N ILE A 54 -20.05 5.04 0.28
CA ILE A 54 -20.36 6.35 -0.31
C ILE A 54 -21.63 6.90 0.35
N ALA A 55 -21.54 8.13 0.85
CA ALA A 55 -22.70 8.90 1.25
C ALA A 55 -22.89 10.03 0.23
N LYS A 56 -24.12 10.19 -0.27
CA LYS A 56 -24.52 11.31 -1.13
C LYS A 56 -25.78 11.91 -0.56
N ASP A 57 -25.89 13.23 -0.63
CA ASP A 57 -27.15 13.92 -0.37
C ASP A 57 -28.14 13.57 -1.50
N LEU A 58 -29.19 12.82 -1.17
CA LEU A 58 -30.26 12.44 -2.10
C LEU A 58 -31.43 13.43 -2.04
N GLY A 59 -31.31 14.52 -1.28
CA GLY A 59 -32.36 15.51 -1.08
C GLY A 59 -33.47 15.02 -0.15
N ARG A 60 -34.69 15.50 -0.39
CA ARG A 60 -35.85 15.17 0.44
C ARG A 60 -36.29 13.72 0.21
N PRO A 61 -36.44 12.89 1.25
CA PRO A 61 -36.90 11.52 1.10
C PRO A 61 -38.34 11.48 0.57
N LEU A 62 -38.58 10.60 -0.41
CA LEU A 62 -39.90 10.36 -1.00
C LEU A 62 -40.76 9.42 -0.15
N VAL A 63 -40.11 8.52 0.59
CA VAL A 63 -40.73 7.54 1.47
C VAL A 63 -40.02 7.61 2.82
N ASP A 64 -40.78 7.49 3.89
CA ASP A 64 -40.22 7.23 5.21
C ASP A 64 -39.99 5.72 5.34
N LEU A 65 -38.73 5.32 5.51
CA LEU A 65 -38.37 3.90 5.64
C LEU A 65 -38.76 3.32 7.01
N GLU A 66 -39.09 4.16 7.99
CA GLU A 66 -39.61 3.72 9.29
C GLU A 66 -41.12 3.37 9.22
N ASP A 67 -41.83 3.83 8.19
CA ASP A 67 -43.22 3.49 7.93
C ASP A 67 -43.33 2.28 6.99
N LYS A 68 -43.67 1.13 7.58
CA LYS A 68 -43.82 -0.15 6.86
C LYS A 68 -44.94 -0.13 5.82
N GLU A 69 -46.01 0.61 6.04
CA GLU A 69 -47.11 0.69 5.10
C GLU A 69 -46.74 1.61 3.93
N ALA A 70 -46.03 2.72 4.19
CA ALA A 70 -45.48 3.58 3.14
C ALA A 70 -44.48 2.85 2.24
N VAL A 71 -43.60 2.01 2.81
CA VAL A 71 -42.65 1.19 2.03
C VAL A 71 -43.35 0.13 1.18
N ARG A 72 -44.46 -0.46 1.66
CA ARG A 72 -45.22 -1.48 0.93
C ARG A 72 -46.10 -0.92 -0.19
N ALA A 73 -46.46 0.36 -0.10
CA ALA A 73 -47.29 1.05 -1.07
C ALA A 73 -46.50 1.65 -2.25
N LEU A 74 -45.16 1.57 -2.23
CA LEU A 74 -44.27 1.87 -3.37
C LEU A 74 -44.35 0.79 -4.46
#